data_AF-A0A8S8Y8D5-F1
#
_entry.id   AF-A0A8S8Y8D5-F1
#
_cell.length_a   1.000
_cell.length_b   1.000
_cell.length_c   1.000
_cell.angle_alpha   90.00
_cell.angle_beta   90.00
_cell.angle_gamma   90.00
#
_symmetry.space_group_name_H-M   'P 1'
#
loop_
_entity.id
_entity.type
_entity.pdbx_description
1 polymer ?
#
loop_
_entity_poly.entity_id
_entity_poly.type
_entity_poly.pdbx_seq_one_letter_code
_entity_poly.pdbx_strand_id
1 'polypeptide(L)' 'MTKNVFIKFVSDPAHDRIKSIVGLACASQAVNDGHDVSVFRSGGHSTA' A
#
# COMPACT_ATOMS: atom_id res chain seq x y z
N MET A 1 19.23 -9.53 -0.97
CA MET A 1 19.34 -8.07 -0.75
C MET A 1 18.00 -7.59 -0.19
N THR A 2 17.85 -7.55 1.13
CA THR A 2 16.61 -7.07 1.75
C THR A 2 16.58 -5.54 1.70
N LYS A 3 15.49 -4.97 1.19
CA LYS A 3 15.23 -3.53 1.11
C LYS A 3 14.00 -3.21 1.94
N ASN A 4 13.93 -1.99 2.46
CA ASN A 4 12.73 -1.49 3.13
C ASN A 4 11.87 -0.79 2.08
N VAL A 5 10.67 -1.31 1.85
CA VAL A 5 9.71 -0.80 0.86
C VAL A 5 8.56 -0.12 1.59
N PHE A 6 8.36 1.17 1.31
CA PHE A 6 7.28 1.95 1.89
C PHE A 6 6.20 2.22 0.84
N ILE A 7 4.96 1.79 1.11
CA ILE A 7 3.83 1.96 0.20
C ILE A 7 2.82 2.89 0.85
N LYS A 8 2.65 4.09 0.24
CA LYS A 8 1.73 5.12 0.70
C LYS A 8 0.50 5.20 -0.21
N PHE A 9 -0.66 4.91 0.35
CA PHE A 9 -1.93 5.22 -0.30
C PHE A 9 -2.35 6.64 0.06
N VAL A 10 -2.39 7.52 -0.94
CA VAL A 10 -2.74 8.95 -0.80
C VAL A 10 -4.18 9.22 -1.24
N SER A 11 -4.74 8.37 -2.10
CA SER A 11 -6.13 8.47 -2.56
C SER A 11 -7.07 7.65 -1.69
N ASP A 12 -8.33 8.07 -1.61
CA ASP A 12 -9.37 7.25 -1.01
C ASP A 12 -9.56 5.95 -1.82
N PRO A 13 -9.51 4.78 -1.18
CA PRO A 13 -9.58 3.52 -1.88
C PRO A 13 -10.95 3.26 -2.51
N ALA A 14 -12.04 3.94 -2.09
CA ALA A 14 -13.32 3.83 -2.76
C ALA A 14 -13.34 4.60 -4.09
N HIS A 15 -12.58 5.70 -4.19
CA HIS A 15 -12.43 6.49 -5.42
C HIS A 15 -11.39 5.87 -6.36
N ASP A 16 -10.26 5.40 -5.82
CA ASP A 16 -9.13 4.84 -6.58
C ASP A 16 -8.87 3.37 -6.22
N ARG A 17 -9.87 2.52 -6.48
CA ARG A 17 -9.81 1.08 -6.19
C ARG A 17 -8.64 0.39 -6.90
N ILE A 18 -8.42 0.70 -8.17
CA ILE A 18 -7.35 0.06 -8.97
C ILE A 18 -5.97 0.38 -8.38
N LYS A 19 -5.72 1.65 -8.04
CA LYS A 19 -4.45 2.07 -7.42
C LYS A 19 -4.21 1.37 -6.08
N SER A 20 -5.28 1.17 -5.31
CA SER A 20 -5.25 0.46 -4.04
C SER A 20 -4.93 -1.03 -4.21
N ILE A 21 -5.60 -1.71 -5.16
CA ILE A 21 -5.39 -3.13 -5.46
C ILE A 21 -3.97 -3.38 -5.98
N VAL A 22 -3.52 -2.58 -6.95
CA VAL A 22 -2.17 -2.71 -7.53
C VAL A 22 -1.10 -2.43 -6.48
N GLY A 23 -1.28 -1.41 -5.64
CA GLY A 23 -0.35 -1.13 -4.56
C GLY A 23 -0.26 -2.27 -3.55
N LEU A 24 -1.38 -2.93 -3.23
CA LEU A 24 -1.41 -4.08 -2.33
C LEU A 24 -0.74 -5.32 -2.95
N ALA A 25 -0.98 -5.57 -4.24
CA ALA A 25 -0.34 -6.67 -4.97
C ALA A 25 1.18 -6.47 -5.12
N CYS A 26 1.64 -5.21 -5.23
CA CYS A 26 3.06 -4.90 -5.23
C CYS A 26 3.66 -5.07 -3.82
N ALA A 27 2.92 -4.70 -2.77
CA ALA A 27 3.30 -4.96 -1.38
C ALA A 27 3.49 -6.45 -1.11
N SER A 28 2.52 -7.28 -1.51
CA SER A 28 2.58 -8.74 -1.29
C SER A 28 3.75 -9.37 -2.02
N GLN A 29 4.06 -8.91 -3.23
CA GLN A 29 5.23 -9.39 -3.97
C GLN A 29 6.54 -9.00 -3.29
N ALA A 30 6.65 -7.76 -2.80
CA ALA A 30 7.84 -7.32 -2.07
C ALA A 30 8.09 -8.13 -0.79
N VAL A 31 7.02 -8.45 -0.03
CA VAL A 31 7.13 -9.36 1.13
C VAL A 31 7.63 -10.74 0.69
N ASN A 32 7.07 -11.28 -0.40
CA ASN A 32 7.45 -12.60 -0.91
C ASN A 32 8.89 -12.65 -1.45
N ASP A 33 9.42 -11.53 -1.94
CA ASP A 33 10.83 -11.37 -2.34
C ASP A 33 11.77 -11.21 -1.12
N GLY A 34 11.23 -11.23 0.11
CA GLY A 34 11.99 -11.12 1.35
C GLY A 34 12.36 -9.67 1.72
N HIS A 35 11.56 -8.70 1.28
CA HIS A 35 11.68 -7.29 1.68
C HIS A 35 10.84 -6.98 2.91
N ASP A 36 11.29 -6.01 3.69
CA ASP A 36 10.52 -5.45 4.80
C ASP A 36 9.57 -4.39 4.23
N VAL A 37 8.26 -4.58 4.41
CA VAL A 37 7.24 -3.75 3.77
C VAL A 37 6.36 -3.07 4.81
N SER A 38 6.27 -1.74 4.73
CA SER A 38 5.37 -0.94 5.56
C SER A 38 4.34 -0.22 4.70
N VAL A 39 3.05 -0.42 5.02
CA VAL A 39 1.93 0.16 4.29
C VAL A 39 1.25 1.23 5.13
N PHE A 40 1.11 2.45 4.59
CA PHE A 40 0.47 3.57 5.27
C PHE A 40 -0.66 4.16 4.43
N ARG A 41 -1.81 4.42 5.08
CA ARG A 41 -2.94 5.14 4.48
C ARG A 41 -2.94 6.58 5.00
N SER A 42 -2.84 7.54 4.09
CA SER A 42 -2.87 8.97 4.42
C SER A 42 -4.06 9.61 3.70
N GLY A 43 -5.02 10.15 4.44
CA GLY A 43 -6.19 10.83 3.88
C GLY A 43 -7.53 10.17 4.22
N GLY A 44 -7.77 9.84 5.49
CA GLY A 44 -9.08 9.36 5.93
C GLY A 44 -10.12 10.47 5.89
N HIS A 45 -11.13 10.34 5.02
CA HIS A 45 -12.46 10.84 5.36
C HIS A 45 -13.00 9.92 6.45
N SER A 46 -13.08 10.45 7.67
CA SER A 46 -13.67 9.77 8.82
C SER A 46 -15.19 9.77 8.67
N THR A 47 -15.77 8.77 8.02
CA THR A 47 -17.14 8.36 8.36
C THR A 47 -17.03 7.48 9.60
N ALA A 48 -17.07 8.15 10.76
CA ALA A 48 -17.60 7.58 11.98
C ALA A 48 -19.09 7.29 11.80
#